data_AF-A0A915LXW4-F1
#
_entry.id   AF-A0A915LXW4-F1
#
_cell.length_a   1.000
_cell.length_b   1.000
_cell.length_c   1.000
_cell.angle_alpha   90.00
_cell.angle_beta   90.00
_cell.angle_gamma   90.00
#
_symmetry.space_group_name_H-M   'P 1'
#
loop_
_entity.id
_entity.type
_entity.pdbx_description
1 polymer ?
#
loop_
_entity_poly.entity_id
_entity_poly.type
_entity_poly.pdbx_seq_one_letter_code
_entity_poly.pdbx_strand_id
1 'polypeptide(L)'
;MISENSVIRDGDYSILQKVGGEQLRPCRLLSGQRVLIEKLSFDPTIAFGKPFGIFEVSSNGKTPTVSSQNESFSDIQQIEHCESKVQQNDNINQKQSMTADDIAKLKAEGSSTENLVSKLVNGNSFFKDRSQFSKEKYVRKMTKKHSGKVMISRPNIRLLCQSYFYKDPERLAHL
;
A
#
# COMPACT_ATOMS: atom_id res chain seq x y z
N MET A 1 -1.31 -23.51 -22.92
CA MET A 1 -2.71 -23.08 -22.68
C MET A 1 -2.76 -22.34 -21.36
N ILE A 2 -2.58 -21.02 -21.36
CA ILE A 2 -2.66 -20.19 -20.15
C ILE A 2 -4.11 -19.70 -20.11
N SER A 3 -4.97 -20.43 -19.39
CA SER A 3 -6.40 -20.14 -19.37
C SER A 3 -6.67 -18.75 -18.78
N GLU A 4 -7.29 -17.94 -19.64
CA GLU A 4 -8.20 -16.83 -19.41
C GLU A 4 -8.58 -16.55 -17.95
N ASN A 5 -8.34 -15.31 -17.50
CA ASN A 5 -9.09 -14.60 -16.47
C ASN A 5 -9.69 -15.47 -15.34
N SER A 6 -8.87 -16.28 -14.66
CA SER A 6 -9.33 -16.99 -13.48
C SER A 6 -9.82 -15.95 -12.44
N VAL A 7 -11.11 -16.00 -12.17
CA VAL A 7 -11.84 -15.12 -11.27
C VAL A 7 -11.68 -15.61 -9.83
N ILE A 8 -11.65 -14.69 -8.87
CA ILE A 8 -11.59 -15.00 -7.44
C ILE A 8 -12.96 -15.52 -6.98
N ARG A 9 -13.00 -16.67 -6.33
CA ARG A 9 -14.22 -17.28 -5.76
C ARG A 9 -14.13 -17.42 -4.24
N ASP A 10 -15.29 -17.63 -3.64
CA ASP A 10 -15.38 -17.97 -2.22
C ASP A 10 -14.75 -19.34 -1.96
N GLY A 11 -13.90 -19.43 -0.95
CA GLY A 11 -13.14 -20.62 -0.60
C GLY A 11 -11.78 -20.76 -1.26
N ASP A 12 -11.41 -19.89 -2.21
CA ASP A 12 -10.14 -19.97 -2.93
C ASP A 12 -8.93 -19.61 -2.03
N TYR A 13 -7.81 -20.28 -2.28
CA TYR A 13 -6.52 -19.91 -1.69
C TYR A 13 -5.86 -18.83 -2.54
N SER A 14 -5.51 -17.72 -1.91
CA SER A 14 -4.86 -16.59 -2.56
C SER A 14 -3.73 -16.05 -1.70
N ILE A 15 -2.81 -15.32 -2.33
CA ILE A 15 -1.73 -14.64 -1.63
C ILE A 15 -2.02 -13.14 -1.65
N LEU A 16 -2.10 -12.57 -0.45
CA LEU A 16 -2.35 -11.16 -0.24
C LEU A 16 -1.05 -10.41 -0.03
N GLN A 17 -0.97 -9.22 -0.60
CA GLN A 17 0.11 -8.26 -0.36
C GLN A 17 -0.48 -6.87 -0.24
N LYS A 18 -0.09 -6.09 0.77
CA LYS A 18 -0.42 -4.66 0.79
C LYS A 18 0.42 -3.95 -0.28
N VAL A 19 -0.15 -3.01 -1.04
CA VAL A 19 0.63 -2.26 -2.03
C VAL A 19 1.70 -1.44 -1.33
N GLY A 20 2.97 -1.71 -1.67
CA GLY A 20 4.15 -1.17 -1.00
C GLY A 20 4.54 -1.91 0.29
N GLY A 21 3.70 -2.81 0.80
CA GLY A 21 4.01 -3.70 1.92
C GLY A 21 5.03 -4.78 1.52
N GLU A 22 5.70 -5.33 2.53
CA GLU A 22 6.70 -6.39 2.37
C GLU A 22 6.14 -7.76 2.73
N GLN A 23 5.07 -7.79 3.53
CA GLN A 23 4.47 -9.04 3.97
C GLN A 23 3.58 -9.65 2.87
N LEU A 24 3.91 -10.89 2.51
CA LEU A 24 3.04 -11.77 1.74
C LEU A 24 2.28 -12.67 2.71
N ARG A 25 0.95 -12.67 2.63
CA ARG A 25 0.07 -13.48 3.47
C ARG A 25 -0.74 -14.46 2.63
N PRO A 26 -0.41 -15.77 2.65
CA PRO A 26 -1.27 -16.82 2.15
C PRO A 26 -2.52 -16.88 3.01
N CYS A 27 -3.70 -16.84 2.39
CA CYS A 27 -4.97 -17.00 3.08
C CYS A 27 -6.01 -17.67 2.20
N ARG A 28 -6.96 -18.31 2.86
CA ARG A 28 -8.23 -18.71 2.23
C ARG A 28 -9.19 -17.53 2.27
N LEU A 29 -9.75 -17.16 1.12
CA LEU A 29 -10.74 -16.09 1.04
C LEU A 29 -12.12 -16.68 1.34
N LEU A 30 -12.74 -16.26 2.44
CA LEU A 30 -14.04 -16.75 2.87
C LEU A 30 -15.04 -15.60 3.02
N SER A 31 -16.27 -15.81 2.56
CA SER A 31 -17.35 -14.87 2.82
C SER A 31 -17.58 -14.69 4.32
N GLY A 32 -17.76 -13.44 4.77
CA GLY A 32 -17.99 -13.11 6.18
C GLY A 32 -16.75 -13.11 7.08
N GLN A 33 -15.56 -13.44 6.57
CA GLN A 33 -14.30 -13.35 7.33
C GLN A 33 -13.58 -12.03 7.04
N ARG A 34 -13.25 -11.26 8.09
CA ARG A 34 -12.32 -10.12 7.95
C ARG A 34 -10.89 -10.62 7.82
N VAL A 35 -10.23 -10.27 6.72
CA VAL A 35 -8.81 -10.59 6.52
C VAL A 35 -7.96 -9.39 6.92
N LEU A 36 -6.95 -9.64 7.75
CA LEU A 36 -5.99 -8.62 8.19
C LEU A 36 -4.64 -8.83 7.51
N ILE A 37 -4.11 -7.76 6.93
CA ILE A 37 -2.76 -7.72 6.36
C ILE A 37 -2.05 -6.44 6.83
N GLU A 38 -0.94 -6.61 7.55
CA GLU A 38 -0.23 -5.53 8.23
C GLU A 38 -1.18 -4.68 9.12
N LYS A 39 -1.53 -3.47 8.69
CA LYS A 39 -2.43 -2.53 9.40
C LYS A 39 -3.76 -2.31 8.67
N LEU A 40 -4.08 -3.17 7.70
CA LEU A 40 -5.25 -3.05 6.86
C LEU A 40 -6.16 -4.27 7.09
N SER A 41 -7.42 -4.02 7.40
CA SER A 41 -8.46 -5.05 7.57
C SER A 41 -9.54 -4.83 6.53
N PHE A 42 -9.91 -5.88 5.81
CA PHE A 42 -10.92 -5.81 4.75
C PHE A 42 -11.72 -7.10 4.64
N ASP A 43 -12.91 -7.00 4.04
CA ASP A 43 -13.76 -8.13 3.73
C ASP A 43 -13.48 -8.62 2.30
N PRO A 44 -13.15 -9.91 2.10
CA PRO A 44 -12.75 -10.45 0.81
C PRO A 44 -13.93 -10.58 -0.18
N THR A 45 -15.17 -10.42 0.30
CA THR A 45 -16.39 -10.39 -0.52
C THR A 45 -16.31 -9.36 -1.65
N ILE A 46 -15.59 -8.27 -1.40
CA ILE A 46 -15.25 -7.20 -2.34
C ILE A 46 -14.53 -7.75 -3.60
N ALA A 47 -13.72 -8.79 -3.47
CA ALA A 47 -12.92 -9.33 -4.56
C ALA A 47 -13.59 -10.49 -5.31
N PHE A 48 -14.65 -11.09 -4.77
CA PHE A 48 -15.33 -12.21 -5.40
C PHE A 48 -15.97 -11.81 -6.73
N GLY A 49 -15.85 -12.67 -7.74
CA GLY A 49 -16.35 -12.38 -9.09
C GLY A 49 -15.41 -11.49 -9.93
N LYS A 50 -14.29 -11.02 -9.36
CA LYS A 50 -13.29 -10.17 -10.05
C LYS A 50 -12.01 -10.95 -10.36
N PRO A 51 -11.25 -10.55 -11.40
CA PRO A 51 -9.94 -11.15 -11.66
C PRO A 51 -8.94 -10.78 -10.56
N PHE A 52 -7.88 -11.59 -10.41
CA PHE A 52 -6.75 -11.26 -9.56
C PHE A 52 -6.11 -9.93 -9.96
N GLY A 53 -5.72 -9.11 -8.97
CA GLY A 53 -5.28 -7.75 -9.21
C GLY A 53 -5.19 -6.91 -7.95
N ILE A 54 -5.16 -5.60 -8.14
CA ILE A 54 -5.11 -4.61 -7.05
C ILE A 54 -6.54 -4.18 -6.72
N PHE A 55 -6.86 -4.15 -5.44
CA PHE A 55 -8.14 -3.79 -4.86
C PHE A 55 -7.95 -2.65 -3.87
N GLU A 56 -8.75 -1.61 -4.00
CA GLU A 56 -8.76 -0.50 -3.04
C GLU A 56 -9.73 -0.80 -1.88
N VAL A 57 -9.20 -0.76 -0.66
CA VAL A 57 -9.97 -0.93 0.57
C VAL A 57 -10.27 0.45 1.14
N SER A 58 -11.45 0.97 0.82
CA SER A 58 -11.97 2.16 1.50
C SER A 58 -12.67 1.75 2.79
N SER A 59 -12.50 2.53 3.87
CA SER A 59 -13.16 2.32 5.16
C SER A 59 -14.70 2.31 5.05
N ASN A 60 -15.26 2.81 3.95
CA ASN A 60 -16.70 2.98 3.73
C ASN A 60 -17.32 1.95 2.77
N GLY A 61 -16.65 0.81 2.50
CA GLY A 61 -17.24 -0.28 1.72
C GLY A 61 -17.54 0.04 0.26
N LYS A 62 -17.06 1.17 -0.26
CA LYS A 62 -17.32 1.59 -1.64
C LYS A 62 -16.29 0.98 -2.59
N THR A 63 -16.84 0.13 -3.45
CA THR A 63 -16.39 -0.33 -4.78
C THR A 63 -14.92 -0.72 -4.92
N PRO A 64 -14.64 -2.01 -5.20
CA PRO A 64 -13.33 -2.42 -5.64
C PRO A 64 -13.11 -1.94 -7.07
N THR A 65 -12.40 -0.84 -7.25
CA THR A 65 -11.84 -0.52 -8.55
C THR A 65 -10.67 -1.47 -8.77
N VAL A 66 -10.83 -2.40 -9.72
CA VAL A 66 -9.68 -3.15 -10.24
C VAL A 66 -8.91 -2.13 -11.06
N SER A 67 -7.90 -1.51 -10.46
CA SER A 67 -6.97 -0.69 -11.24
C SER A 67 -6.20 -1.65 -12.12
N SER A 68 -6.51 -1.64 -13.42
CA SER A 68 -5.69 -2.26 -14.47
C SER A 68 -4.24 -1.87 -14.23
N GLN A 69 -3.30 -2.76 -14.54
CA GLN A 69 -1.88 -2.74 -14.13
C GLN A 69 -1.04 -1.54 -14.64
N ASN A 70 -1.65 -0.42 -15.01
CA ASN A 70 -1.02 0.70 -15.70
C ASN A 70 -0.91 1.99 -14.85
N GLU A 71 -1.05 1.90 -13.53
CA GLU A 71 -0.59 3.01 -12.66
C GLU A 71 0.91 2.82 -12.44
N SER A 72 1.68 3.12 -13.49
CA SER A 72 3.09 3.45 -13.37
C SER A 72 3.21 4.53 -12.29
N PHE A 73 3.94 4.24 -11.22
CA PHE A 73 4.23 5.18 -10.12
C PHE A 73 5.18 6.34 -10.56
N SER A 74 5.05 6.83 -11.80
CA SER A 74 5.96 7.75 -12.46
C SER A 74 5.47 9.21 -12.54
N ASP A 75 4.24 9.53 -12.14
CA ASP A 75 3.67 10.84 -12.48
C ASP A 75 3.66 11.82 -11.30
N ILE A 76 4.83 12.00 -10.68
CA ILE A 76 5.15 13.22 -9.94
C ILE A 76 6.52 13.69 -10.42
N GLN A 77 6.62 14.09 -11.68
CA GLN A 77 7.80 14.76 -12.21
C GLN A 77 7.47 16.20 -12.58
N GLN A 78 7.71 17.10 -11.62
CA GLN A 78 8.22 18.45 -11.83
C GLN A 78 8.71 18.94 -10.47
N ILE A 79 9.95 18.58 -10.13
CA ILE A 79 10.62 19.11 -8.95
C ILE A 79 11.91 19.75 -9.44
N GLU A 80 11.93 21.09 -9.41
CA GLU A 80 13.10 21.90 -9.74
C GLU A 80 14.30 21.51 -8.88
N HIS A 81 15.46 21.50 -9.54
CA HIS A 81 16.75 21.14 -8.96
C HIS A 81 17.19 22.23 -7.97
N CYS A 82 17.36 21.88 -6.71
CA CYS A 82 18.04 22.72 -5.72
C CYS A 82 19.01 21.83 -4.94
N GLU A 83 20.29 22.22 -4.93
CA GLU A 83 21.33 21.60 -4.13
C GLU A 83 21.07 21.88 -2.64
N SER A 84 20.90 20.84 -1.82
CA SER A 84 20.55 20.98 -0.41
C SER A 84 21.76 20.69 0.49
N LYS A 85 22.09 21.63 1.39
CA LYS A 85 22.97 21.38 2.55
C LYS A 85 22.27 20.42 3.51
N VAL A 86 22.96 19.36 3.95
CA VAL A 86 22.46 18.39 4.94
C VAL A 86 22.34 19.08 6.30
N GLN A 87 21.16 19.62 6.62
CA GLN A 87 20.85 20.07 7.97
C GLN A 87 20.32 18.89 8.79
N GLN A 88 21.18 18.30 9.62
CA GLN A 88 20.76 17.50 10.76
C GLN A 88 20.13 18.46 11.78
N ASN A 89 18.82 18.31 12.03
CA ASN A 89 18.14 19.08 13.06
C ASN A 89 17.18 18.18 13.85
N ASP A 90 17.44 18.15 15.16
CA ASP A 90 16.89 17.31 16.23
C ASP A 90 15.46 17.66 16.67
N ASN A 91 14.85 18.70 16.10
CA ASN A 91 13.47 19.07 16.40
C ASN A 91 12.49 18.31 15.48
N ILE A 92 12.23 17.06 15.84
CA ILE A 92 11.40 16.11 15.09
C ILE A 92 9.90 16.50 15.13
N ASN A 93 9.47 17.24 16.14
CA ASN A 93 8.05 17.44 16.47
C ASN A 93 7.35 18.61 15.77
N GLN A 94 8.06 19.50 15.07
CA GLN A 94 7.46 20.67 14.37
C GLN A 94 7.54 20.58 12.84
N LYS A 95 7.82 19.39 12.28
CA LYS A 95 8.01 19.21 10.83
C LYS A 95 6.70 19.09 10.05
N GLN A 96 5.58 18.85 10.71
CA GLN A 96 4.29 18.56 10.08
C GLN A 96 3.18 19.37 10.73
N SER A 97 2.45 20.14 9.92
CA SER A 97 1.32 20.97 10.38
C SER A 97 0.09 20.15 10.79
N MET A 98 -0.08 18.95 10.21
CA MET A 98 -1.27 18.11 10.45
C MET A 98 -1.11 17.20 11.67
N THR A 99 -2.17 17.13 12.49
CA THR A 99 -2.23 16.22 13.65
C THR A 99 -2.59 14.80 13.21
N ALA A 100 -2.30 13.81 14.05
CA ALA A 100 -2.71 12.42 13.83
C ALA A 100 -4.22 12.27 13.63
N ASP A 101 -5.02 13.05 14.34
CA ASP A 101 -6.49 13.03 14.26
C ASP A 101 -7.00 13.56 12.92
N ASP A 102 -6.39 14.61 12.37
CA ASP A 102 -6.76 15.15 11.06
C ASP A 102 -6.48 14.14 9.94
N ILE A 103 -5.38 13.40 10.06
CA ILE A 103 -5.05 12.31 9.14
C ILE A 103 -6.06 11.17 9.26
N ALA A 104 -6.54 10.85 10.47
CA ALA A 104 -7.57 9.84 10.66
C ALA A 104 -8.92 10.27 10.05
N LYS A 105 -9.31 11.54 10.23
CA LYS A 105 -10.52 12.12 9.61
C LYS A 105 -10.47 12.04 8.09
N LEU A 106 -9.37 12.47 7.46
CA LEU A 106 -9.22 12.39 6.00
C LEU A 106 -9.31 10.95 5.47
N LYS A 107 -8.85 9.95 6.23
CA LYS A 107 -9.00 8.54 5.88
C LYS A 107 -10.44 8.06 6.03
N ALA A 108 -11.14 8.49 7.07
CA ALA A 108 -12.55 8.16 7.30
C ALA A 108 -13.46 8.78 6.22
N GLU A 109 -13.11 9.97 5.74
CA GLU A 109 -13.78 10.64 4.61
C GLU A 109 -13.57 9.89 3.27
N GLY A 110 -12.63 8.94 3.21
CA GLY A 110 -12.34 8.17 1.99
C GLY A 110 -11.55 8.98 0.95
N SER A 111 -10.76 9.97 1.37
CA SER A 111 -9.86 10.70 0.47
C SER A 111 -8.88 9.73 -0.21
N SER A 112 -8.65 9.90 -1.52
CA SER A 112 -7.63 9.15 -2.26
C SER A 112 -6.25 9.26 -1.59
N THR A 113 -5.46 8.20 -1.67
CA THR A 113 -4.11 8.15 -1.10
C THR A 113 -3.25 9.30 -1.64
N GLU A 114 -3.38 9.63 -2.92
CA GLU A 114 -2.64 10.73 -3.57
C GLU A 114 -2.98 12.09 -2.96
N ASN A 115 -4.27 12.36 -2.74
CA ASN A 115 -4.74 13.60 -2.10
C ASN A 115 -4.27 13.72 -0.65
N LEU A 116 -4.18 12.60 0.06
CA LEU A 116 -3.62 12.59 1.41
C LEU A 116 -2.12 12.91 1.37
N VAL A 117 -1.37 12.30 0.45
CA VAL A 117 0.07 12.53 0.33
C VAL A 117 0.37 13.96 -0.11
N SER A 118 -0.40 14.55 -1.02
CA SER A 118 -0.22 15.95 -1.44
C SER A 118 -0.46 16.92 -0.28
N LYS A 119 -1.50 16.71 0.53
CA LYS A 119 -1.72 17.48 1.78
C LYS A 119 -0.56 17.31 2.77
N LEU A 120 -0.03 16.09 2.93
CA LEU A 120 1.12 15.84 3.81
C LEU A 120 2.41 16.50 3.32
N VAL A 121 2.58 16.64 2.01
CA VAL A 121 3.73 17.33 1.39
C VAL A 121 3.61 18.84 1.60
N ASN A 122 2.43 19.41 1.34
CA ASN A 122 2.17 20.85 1.53
C ASN A 122 2.26 21.28 3.00
N GLY A 123 1.89 20.39 3.93
CA GLY A 123 1.99 20.64 5.37
C GLY A 123 3.40 20.48 5.97
N ASN A 124 4.41 20.13 5.16
CA ASN A 124 5.78 19.94 5.61
C ASN A 124 6.64 21.16 5.21
N SER A 125 6.99 21.98 6.20
CA SER A 125 7.73 23.24 6.02
C SER A 125 9.08 23.06 5.32
N PHE A 126 9.78 21.96 5.60
CA PHE A 126 11.11 21.67 5.07
C PHE A 126 11.08 20.81 3.80
N PHE A 127 9.91 20.53 3.23
CA PHE A 127 9.86 19.68 2.03
C PHE A 127 10.52 20.35 0.83
N LYS A 128 10.40 21.68 0.70
CA LYS A 128 10.98 22.45 -0.41
C LYS A 128 12.51 22.43 -0.39
N ASP A 129 13.11 22.54 0.80
CA ASP A 129 14.56 22.64 0.98
C ASP A 129 15.29 21.29 0.86
N ARG A 130 14.55 20.18 0.78
CA ARG A 130 15.11 18.83 0.63
C ARG A 130 15.62 18.59 -0.78
N SER A 131 16.64 17.74 -0.86
CA SER A 131 17.15 17.25 -2.14
C SER A 131 16.08 16.45 -2.88
N GLN A 132 16.18 16.38 -4.20
CA GLN A 132 15.24 15.64 -5.03
C GLN A 132 15.06 14.18 -4.57
N PHE A 133 16.16 13.48 -4.30
CA PHE A 133 16.13 12.12 -3.76
C PHE A 133 15.38 12.04 -2.42
N SER A 134 15.57 13.02 -1.53
CA SER A 134 14.91 13.07 -0.23
C SER A 134 13.41 13.36 -0.35
N LYS A 135 13.00 14.18 -1.33
CA LYS A 135 11.60 14.46 -1.67
C LYS A 135 10.92 13.19 -2.18
N GLU A 136 11.50 12.52 -3.17
CA GLU A 136 10.99 11.26 -3.72
C GLU A 136 10.89 10.17 -2.66
N LYS A 137 11.94 10.00 -1.84
CA LYS A 137 11.95 9.05 -0.72
C LYS A 137 10.82 9.33 0.28
N TYR A 138 10.55 10.61 0.57
CA TYR A 138 9.46 10.99 1.47
C TYR A 138 8.08 10.66 0.88
N VAL A 139 7.86 11.01 -0.39
CA VAL A 139 6.62 10.70 -1.11
C VAL A 139 6.37 9.20 -1.12
N ARG A 140 7.35 8.39 -1.57
CA ARG A 140 7.25 6.91 -1.56
C ARG A 140 6.92 6.36 -0.17
N LYS A 141 7.55 6.90 0.88
CA LYS A 141 7.30 6.51 2.27
C LYS A 141 5.85 6.81 2.69
N MET A 142 5.34 8.01 2.37
CA MET A 142 3.97 8.39 2.74
C MET A 142 2.93 7.62 1.93
N THR A 143 3.15 7.44 0.62
CA THR A 143 2.29 6.60 -0.22
C THR A 143 2.23 5.16 0.29
N LYS A 144 3.37 4.53 0.60
CA LYS A 144 3.42 3.19 1.22
C LYS A 144 2.67 3.14 2.56
N LYS A 145 2.84 4.15 3.42
CA LYS A 145 2.21 4.20 4.76
C LYS A 145 0.70 4.39 4.70
N HIS A 146 0.23 5.23 3.79
CA HIS A 146 -1.18 5.65 3.71
C HIS A 146 -1.98 4.95 2.60
N SER A 147 -1.34 4.11 1.78
CA SER A 147 -2.03 3.26 0.81
C SER A 147 -3.00 2.29 1.49
N GLY A 148 -4.26 2.36 1.06
CA GLY A 148 -5.33 1.41 1.38
C GLY A 148 -5.49 0.32 0.31
N LYS A 149 -4.52 0.11 -0.58
CA LYS A 149 -4.62 -0.85 -1.68
C LYS A 149 -4.02 -2.21 -1.29
N VAL A 150 -4.70 -3.30 -1.65
CA VAL A 150 -4.26 -4.70 -1.46
C VAL A 150 -4.19 -5.38 -2.81
N MET A 151 -3.09 -6.07 -3.08
CA MET A 151 -2.93 -6.96 -4.22
C MET A 151 -3.32 -8.38 -3.83
N ILE A 152 -4.26 -8.95 -4.58
CA ILE A 152 -4.66 -10.36 -4.47
C ILE A 152 -4.08 -11.09 -5.67
N SER A 153 -3.22 -12.06 -5.39
CA SER A 153 -2.49 -12.81 -6.40
C SER A 153 -2.79 -14.31 -6.31
N ARG A 154 -2.64 -14.99 -7.45
CA ARG A 154 -2.79 -16.45 -7.50
C ARG A 154 -1.74 -17.13 -6.63
N PRO A 155 -2.07 -18.27 -6.01
CA PRO A 155 -1.11 -19.05 -5.25
C PRO A 155 -0.01 -19.52 -6.20
N ASN A 156 1.22 -19.09 -5.92
CA ASN A 156 2.41 -19.44 -6.69
C ASN A 156 3.48 -19.91 -5.72
N ILE A 157 4.18 -21.00 -6.07
CA ILE A 157 5.28 -21.54 -5.25
C ILE A 157 6.30 -20.46 -4.88
N ARG A 158 6.64 -19.56 -5.82
CA ARG A 158 7.58 -18.45 -5.58
C ARG A 158 7.09 -17.53 -4.46
N LEU A 159 5.83 -17.13 -4.51
CA LEU A 159 5.23 -16.24 -3.52
C LEU A 159 5.03 -16.94 -2.17
N LEU A 160 4.76 -18.25 -2.20
CA LEU A 160 4.61 -19.06 -1.00
C LEU A 160 5.95 -19.19 -0.26
N CYS A 161 7.02 -19.60 -0.94
CA CYS A 161 8.35 -19.69 -0.38
C CYS A 161 8.79 -18.33 0.18
N GLN A 162 8.60 -17.26 -0.59
CA GLN A 162 8.92 -15.90 -0.15
C GLN A 162 8.16 -15.50 1.11
N SER A 163 6.85 -15.81 1.20
CA SER A 163 6.06 -15.56 2.40
C SER A 163 6.59 -16.30 3.62
N TYR A 164 6.85 -17.61 3.50
CA TYR A 164 7.36 -18.41 4.61
C TYR A 164 8.76 -17.97 5.03
N PHE A 165 9.64 -17.62 4.09
CA PHE A 165 10.99 -17.14 4.39
C PHE A 165 10.97 -15.84 5.20
N TYR A 166 10.14 -14.87 4.81
CA TYR A 166 10.04 -13.61 5.57
C TYR A 166 9.29 -13.75 6.89
N LYS A 167 8.40 -14.74 7.00
CA LYS A 167 7.61 -14.96 8.21
C LYS A 167 8.40 -15.75 9.25
N ASP A 168 8.86 -16.94 8.87
CA ASP A 168 9.50 -17.92 9.74
C ASP A 168 10.63 -18.64 8.96
N PRO A 169 11.82 -18.02 8.79
CA PRO A 169 12.89 -18.61 8.00
C PRO A 169 13.44 -19.90 8.62
N GLU A 170 13.39 -20.04 9.95
CA GLU A 170 13.81 -21.25 10.67
C GLU A 170 13.01 -22.48 10.26
N ARG A 171 11.71 -22.31 10.00
CA ARG A 171 10.84 -23.40 9.53
C ARG A 171 11.25 -23.91 8.15
N LEU A 172 11.90 -23.06 7.35
CA LEU A 172 12.50 -23.40 6.08
C LEU A 172 14.00 -23.68 6.19
N ALA A 173 14.57 -23.81 7.39
CA ALA A 173 16.01 -23.95 7.60
C ALA A 173 16.86 -22.90 6.85
N HIS A 174 16.34 -21.67 6.73
CA HIS A 174 16.96 -20.55 6.02
C HIS A 174 17.21 -20.78 4.51
N LEU A 175 16.45 -21.69 3.87
CA LEU A 175 16.43 -21.91 2.42
C LEU A 175 15.80 -20.76 1.62
#